data_AF-A0A1H3TJ36-F1
#
_entry.id   AF-A0A1H3TJ36-F1
#
_cell.length_a   1.000
_cell.length_b   1.000
_cell.length_c   1.000
_cell.angle_alpha   90.00
_cell.angle_beta   90.00
_cell.angle_gamma   90.00
#
_symmetry.space_group_name_H-M   'P 1'
#
loop_
_entity.id
_entity.type
_entity.pdbx_description
1 polymer ?
#
loop_
_entity_poly.entity_id
_entity_poly.type
_entity_poly.pdbx_seq_one_letter_code
_entity_poly.pdbx_strand_id
1 'polypeptide(L)'
;MNRNRWWHVSVAGALLVVGVLAASTPVPPAWTTPAALALLAAFGVFYALVGRRALHDSRWATPTIVAVIVTVSVGTGLSPNVATLQCIAFPMIWALCPGGSLRRPILTCVVMAAGVSAGFWVSLGGGLDALVQGVVIEAVSVALGIGIGVW
;
A
#
# COMPACT_ATOMS: atom_id res chain seq x y z
N MET A 1 21.22 11.70 -13.40
CA MET A 1 20.79 11.26 -12.05
C MET A 1 19.71 10.19 -12.22
N ASN A 2 19.98 8.95 -11.81
CA ASN A 2 19.12 7.80 -12.15
C ASN A 2 17.77 7.90 -11.44
N ARG A 3 16.69 8.12 -12.21
CA ARG A 3 15.28 8.24 -11.78
C ARG A 3 14.85 7.14 -10.77
N ASN A 4 15.47 5.97 -10.86
CA ASN A 4 15.15 4.82 -9.99
C ASN A 4 15.70 4.92 -8.56
N ARG A 5 16.70 5.78 -8.29
CA ARG A 5 17.21 5.98 -6.91
C ARG A 5 16.15 6.57 -6.00
N TRP A 6 15.33 7.50 -6.51
CA TRP A 6 14.25 8.12 -5.74
C TRP A 6 13.17 7.11 -5.35
N TRP A 7 12.85 6.14 -6.20
CA TRP A 7 11.93 5.06 -5.83
C TRP A 7 12.41 4.26 -4.63
N HIS A 8 13.70 3.92 -4.58
CA HIS A 8 14.24 3.18 -3.44
C HIS A 8 14.20 4.01 -2.15
N VAL A 9 14.51 5.31 -2.23
CA VAL A 9 14.43 6.22 -1.09
C VAL A 9 12.99 6.35 -0.60
N SER A 10 12.03 6.54 -1.51
CA SER A 10 10.61 6.69 -1.14
C SER A 10 10.05 5.41 -0.53
N VAL A 11 10.39 4.23 -1.05
CA VAL A 11 9.94 2.96 -0.47
C VAL A 11 10.56 2.72 0.90
N ALA A 12 11.87 2.91 1.04
CA ALA A 12 12.54 2.74 2.33
C ALA A 12 12.03 3.75 3.37
N GLY A 13 11.84 5.01 2.97
CA GLY A 13 11.30 6.07 3.81
C GLY A 13 9.85 5.77 4.25
N ALA A 14 9.00 5.36 3.32
CA ALA A 14 7.61 4.99 3.65
C ALA A 14 7.56 3.79 4.61
N LEU A 15 8.36 2.74 4.38
CA LEU A 15 8.43 1.59 5.28
C LEU A 15 8.95 1.96 6.66
N LEU A 16 9.96 2.81 6.74
CA LEU A 16 10.50 3.30 8.01
C LEU A 16 9.44 4.09 8.78
N VAL A 17 8.83 5.09 8.14
CA VAL A 17 7.82 5.95 8.77
C VAL A 17 6.62 5.12 9.23
N VAL A 18 6.08 4.27 8.37
CA VAL A 18 4.92 3.44 8.71
C VAL A 18 5.28 2.40 9.76
N GLY A 19 6.48 1.83 9.72
CA GLY A 19 6.97 0.92 10.76
C GLY A 19 7.05 1.60 12.13
N VAL A 20 7.59 2.83 12.19
CA VAL A 20 7.64 3.62 13.42
C VAL A 20 6.23 3.98 13.91
N LEU A 21 5.32 4.38 13.01
CA LEU A 21 3.93 4.66 13.37
C LEU A 21 3.23 3.42 13.96
N ALA A 22 3.36 2.26 13.29
CA ALA A 22 2.79 1.01 13.78
C ALA A 22 3.39 0.58 15.13
N ALA A 23 4.70 0.74 15.33
CA ALA A 23 5.36 0.39 16.58
C ALA A 23 5.01 1.34 17.74
N SER A 24 4.77 2.62 17.45
CA SER A 24 4.44 3.65 18.45
C SER A 24 2.97 3.67 18.85
N THR A 25 2.09 2.99 18.10
CA THR A 25 0.66 2.89 18.40
C THR A 25 0.18 1.44 18.36
N PRO A 26 0.60 0.60 19.33
CA PRO A 26 0.20 -0.79 19.38
C PRO A 26 -1.32 -0.94 19.51
N VAL A 27 -1.89 -1.86 18.75
CA VAL A 27 -3.33 -2.17 18.77
C VAL A 27 -3.53 -3.56 19.35
N PRO A 28 -4.53 -3.81 20.21
CA PRO A 28 -4.90 -5.17 20.62
C PRO A 28 -5.39 -6.01 19.43
N PRO A 29 -5.23 -7.35 19.45
CA PRO A 29 -4.45 -8.12 20.41
C PRO A 29 -2.94 -7.93 20.24
N ALA A 30 -2.14 -8.22 21.28
CA ALA A 30 -0.70 -7.94 21.30
C ALA A 30 0.15 -8.51 20.14
N TRP A 31 -0.37 -9.50 19.40
CA TRP A 31 0.31 -10.11 18.26
C TRP A 31 0.19 -9.30 16.96
N THR A 32 -0.76 -8.38 16.83
CA THR A 32 -1.02 -7.66 15.57
C THR A 32 0.10 -6.70 15.21
N THR A 33 0.67 -6.02 16.20
CA THR A 33 1.79 -5.07 16.03
C THR A 33 3.04 -5.76 15.51
N PRO A 34 3.59 -6.83 16.14
CA PRO A 34 4.73 -7.55 15.59
C PRO A 34 4.41 -8.20 14.24
N ALA A 35 3.17 -8.65 14.01
CA ALA A 35 2.76 -9.18 12.70
C ALA A 35 2.78 -8.10 11.60
N ALA A 36 2.31 -6.89 11.89
CA ALA A 36 2.36 -5.75 10.96
C ALA A 36 3.81 -5.38 10.63
N LEU A 37 4.69 -5.30 11.64
CA LEU A 37 6.11 -5.04 11.43
C LEU A 37 6.80 -6.14 10.62
N ALA A 38 6.49 -7.40 10.89
CA ALA A 38 7.00 -8.53 10.12
C ALA A 38 6.53 -8.48 8.66
N LEU A 39 5.27 -8.11 8.41
CA LEU A 39 4.74 -7.94 7.07
C LEU A 39 5.44 -6.80 6.32
N LEU A 40 5.63 -5.65 6.96
CA LEU A 40 6.37 -4.51 6.39
C LEU A 40 7.83 -4.88 6.07
N ALA A 41 8.49 -5.59 6.99
CA ALA A 41 9.85 -6.09 6.77
C ALA A 41 9.90 -7.10 5.62
N ALA A 42 8.95 -8.03 5.54
CA ALA A 42 8.84 -9.00 4.46
C ALA A 42 8.62 -8.32 3.11
N PHE A 43 7.77 -7.29 3.04
CA PHE A 43 7.62 -6.48 1.84
C PHE A 43 8.90 -5.72 1.49
N GLY A 44 9.60 -5.16 2.47
CA GLY A 44 10.90 -4.51 2.27
C GLY A 44 11.94 -5.46 1.67
N VAL A 45 12.05 -6.68 2.20
CA VAL A 45 12.92 -7.73 1.67
C VAL A 45 12.49 -8.13 0.27
N PHE A 46 11.20 -8.38 0.04
CA PHE A 46 10.67 -8.67 -1.30
C PHE A 46 11.01 -7.56 -2.30
N TYR A 47 10.84 -6.30 -1.92
CA TYR A 47 11.14 -5.16 -2.77
C TYR A 47 12.64 -5.07 -3.08
N ALA A 48 13.49 -5.22 -2.07
CA ALA A 48 14.94 -5.18 -2.23
C ALA A 48 15.47 -6.32 -3.12
N LEU A 49 14.91 -7.53 -2.97
CA LEU A 49 15.34 -8.69 -3.72
C LEU A 49 14.75 -8.71 -5.13
N VAL A 50 13.46 -8.42 -5.27
CA VAL A 50 12.65 -8.69 -6.47
C VAL A 50 11.94 -7.44 -6.97
N GLY A 51 11.18 -6.74 -6.11
CA GLY A 51 10.29 -5.65 -6.53
C GLY A 51 11.00 -4.50 -7.25
N ARG A 52 12.26 -4.21 -6.90
CA ARG A 52 13.09 -3.21 -7.62
C ARG A 52 13.26 -3.52 -9.11
N ARG A 53 13.18 -4.79 -9.52
CA ARG A 53 13.30 -5.19 -10.93
C ARG A 53 12.11 -4.71 -11.76
N ALA A 54 10.95 -4.48 -11.16
CA ALA A 54 9.76 -3.95 -11.83
C ALA A 54 9.98 -2.55 -12.43
N LEU A 55 10.98 -1.80 -11.94
CA LEU A 55 11.35 -0.50 -12.48
C LEU A 55 12.11 -0.56 -13.81
N HIS A 56 12.55 -1.76 -14.22
CA HIS A 56 13.34 -1.98 -15.42
C HIS A 56 12.74 -3.06 -16.34
N ASP A 57 12.02 -4.04 -15.77
CA ASP A 57 11.44 -5.17 -16.47
C ASP A 57 9.95 -5.29 -16.10
N SER A 58 9.08 -5.10 -17.11
CA SER A 58 7.63 -5.12 -16.96
C SER A 58 7.08 -6.48 -16.48
N ARG A 59 7.85 -7.57 -16.64
CA ARG A 59 7.47 -8.90 -16.13
C ARG A 59 7.28 -8.91 -14.61
N TRP A 60 8.00 -8.04 -13.90
CA TRP A 60 7.92 -7.92 -12.44
C TRP A 60 6.89 -6.90 -11.96
N ALA A 61 6.23 -6.17 -12.86
CA ALA A 61 5.22 -5.17 -12.51
C ALA A 61 4.03 -5.80 -11.77
N THR A 62 3.38 -6.80 -12.35
CA THR A 62 2.20 -7.44 -11.74
C THR A 62 2.51 -8.08 -10.38
N PRO A 63 3.57 -8.89 -10.21
CA PRO A 63 3.92 -9.41 -8.88
C PRO A 63 4.17 -8.32 -7.84
N THR A 64 4.80 -7.20 -8.25
CA THR A 64 5.08 -6.09 -7.34
C THR A 64 3.81 -5.35 -6.94
N ILE A 65 2.90 -5.10 -7.89
CA ILE A 65 1.58 -4.51 -7.63
C ILE A 65 0.78 -5.40 -6.67
N VAL A 66 0.75 -6.71 -6.90
CA VAL A 66 0.06 -7.66 -6.01
C VAL A 66 0.66 -7.64 -4.62
N ALA A 67 1.99 -7.66 -4.49
CA ALA A 67 2.66 -7.59 -3.20
C ALA A 67 2.35 -6.29 -2.44
N VAL A 68 2.31 -5.16 -3.14
CA VAL A 68 1.89 -3.87 -2.58
C VAL A 68 0.45 -3.94 -2.08
N ILE A 69 -0.50 -4.37 -2.91
CA ILE A 69 -1.92 -4.45 -2.55
C ILE A 69 -2.11 -5.35 -1.32
N VAL A 70 -1.50 -6.53 -1.31
CA VAL A 70 -1.58 -7.46 -0.18
C VAL A 70 -0.98 -6.84 1.08
N THR A 71 0.20 -6.23 0.98
CA THR A 71 0.88 -5.62 2.13
C THR A 71 0.05 -4.49 2.74
N VAL A 72 -0.46 -3.59 1.91
CA VAL A 72 -1.23 -2.43 2.41
C VAL A 72 -2.58 -2.89 2.95
N SER A 73 -3.28 -3.81 2.27
CA SER A 73 -4.61 -4.29 2.69
C SER A 73 -4.53 -5.11 3.98
N VAL A 74 -3.70 -6.17 3.99
CA VAL A 74 -3.53 -7.04 5.16
C VAL A 74 -2.88 -6.27 6.30
N GLY A 75 -1.89 -5.45 5.99
CA GLY A 75 -1.22 -4.61 6.97
C GLY A 75 -2.19 -3.65 7.65
N THR A 76 -3.14 -3.06 6.92
CA THR A 76 -4.18 -2.21 7.52
C THR A 76 -5.05 -3.01 8.48
N GLY A 77 -5.40 -4.25 8.13
CA GLY A 77 -6.12 -5.16 9.02
C GLY A 77 -5.38 -5.48 10.32
N LEU A 78 -4.04 -5.49 10.30
CA LEU A 78 -3.20 -5.68 11.48
C LEU A 78 -2.97 -4.39 12.26
N SER A 79 -2.79 -3.28 11.57
CA SER A 79 -2.62 -1.94 12.15
C SER A 79 -3.14 -0.88 11.18
N PRO A 80 -4.12 -0.05 11.57
CA PRO A 80 -4.69 0.99 10.72
C PRO A 80 -3.64 1.93 10.10
N ASN A 81 -2.53 2.16 10.80
CA ASN A 81 -1.44 3.04 10.32
C ASN A 81 -0.74 2.52 9.06
N VAL A 82 -0.86 1.22 8.75
CA VAL A 82 -0.27 0.68 7.52
C VAL A 82 -0.97 1.21 6.27
N ALA A 83 -2.23 1.67 6.39
CA ALA A 83 -2.93 2.37 5.31
C ALA A 83 -2.14 3.59 4.82
N THR A 84 -1.30 4.22 5.66
CA THR A 84 -0.45 5.34 5.25
C THR A 84 0.55 4.97 4.15
N LEU A 85 0.90 3.68 3.96
CA LEU A 85 1.71 3.24 2.79
C LEU A 85 1.04 3.54 1.45
N GLN A 86 -0.28 3.80 1.42
CA GLN A 86 -0.98 4.22 0.21
C GLN A 86 -0.35 5.43 -0.46
N CYS A 87 0.30 6.32 0.32
CA CYS A 87 0.98 7.51 -0.20
C CYS A 87 2.06 7.18 -1.25
N ILE A 88 2.68 5.99 -1.15
CA ILE A 88 3.64 5.50 -2.15
C ILE A 88 3.05 4.39 -3.02
N ALA A 89 2.07 3.64 -2.52
CA ALA A 89 1.45 2.55 -3.26
C ALA A 89 0.66 3.05 -4.49
N PHE A 90 -0.12 4.12 -4.37
CA PHE A 90 -0.85 4.67 -5.53
C PHE A 90 0.11 5.14 -6.63
N PRO A 91 1.11 6.01 -6.37
CA PRO A 91 2.10 6.37 -7.38
C PRO A 91 2.82 5.16 -7.98
N MET A 92 3.09 4.13 -7.18
CA MET A 92 3.76 2.92 -7.65
C MET A 92 2.87 2.11 -8.60
N ILE A 93 1.58 1.96 -8.32
CA ILE A 93 0.61 1.33 -9.22
C ILE A 93 0.61 2.05 -10.58
N TRP A 94 0.53 3.38 -10.56
CA TRP A 94 0.60 4.19 -11.78
C TRP A 94 1.91 4.02 -12.54
N ALA A 95 3.04 3.99 -11.85
CA ALA A 95 4.35 3.81 -12.47
C ALA A 95 4.57 2.41 -13.06
N LEU A 96 3.93 1.39 -12.47
CA LEU A 96 4.13 -0.01 -12.84
C LEU A 96 3.08 -0.55 -13.81
N CYS A 97 1.88 0.04 -13.91
CA CYS A 97 0.87 -0.36 -14.87
C CYS A 97 1.28 0.04 -16.31
N PRO A 98 1.67 -0.92 -17.17
CA PRO A 98 2.15 -0.59 -18.51
C PRO A 98 0.98 -0.50 -19.50
N GLY A 99 1.11 0.42 -20.45
CA GLY A 99 0.19 0.59 -21.58
C GLY A 99 -0.67 1.83 -21.41
N GLY A 100 -0.78 2.65 -22.46
CA GLY A 100 -1.45 3.95 -22.48
C GLY A 100 -2.97 3.96 -22.23
N SER A 101 -3.50 2.99 -21.47
CA SER A 101 -4.88 2.95 -21.02
C SER A 101 -4.96 3.36 -19.55
N LEU A 102 -5.66 4.45 -19.27
CA LEU A 102 -5.96 4.93 -17.93
C LEU A 102 -6.78 3.91 -17.09
N ARG A 103 -7.49 2.99 -17.76
CA ARG A 103 -8.39 2.05 -17.07
C ARG A 103 -7.67 1.10 -16.12
N ARG A 104 -6.50 0.59 -16.51
CA ARG A 104 -5.75 -0.39 -15.70
C ARG A 104 -5.32 0.18 -14.34
N PRO A 105 -4.55 1.28 -14.27
CA PRO A 105 -4.12 1.83 -12.99
C PRO A 105 -5.31 2.28 -12.13
N ILE A 106 -6.36 2.86 -12.73
CA ILE A 106 -7.59 3.24 -12.00
C ILE A 106 -8.22 2.01 -11.32
N LEU A 107 -8.47 0.94 -12.07
CA LEU A 107 -9.07 -0.27 -11.51
C LEU A 107 -8.18 -0.90 -10.43
N THR A 108 -6.86 -0.88 -10.62
CA THR A 108 -5.91 -1.37 -9.62
C THR A 108 -5.93 -0.53 -8.34
N CYS A 109 -6.04 0.80 -8.44
CA CYS A 109 -6.22 1.68 -7.28
C CYS A 109 -7.52 1.38 -6.54
N VAL A 110 -8.63 1.17 -7.27
CA VAL A 110 -9.93 0.79 -6.69
C VAL A 110 -9.85 -0.57 -5.98
N VAL A 111 -9.17 -1.56 -6.57
CA VAL A 111 -8.95 -2.87 -5.93
C VAL A 111 -8.15 -2.73 -4.64
N MET A 112 -7.08 -1.94 -4.65
CA MET A 112 -6.31 -1.68 -3.44
C MET A 112 -7.18 -1.01 -2.37
N ALA A 113 -7.94 0.02 -2.74
CA ALA A 113 -8.82 0.75 -1.84
C ALA A 113 -9.92 -0.12 -1.22
N ALA A 114 -10.50 -1.03 -2.01
CA ALA A 114 -11.43 -2.03 -1.48
C ALA A 114 -10.75 -2.96 -0.45
N GLY A 115 -9.53 -3.40 -0.74
CA GLY A 115 -8.72 -4.21 0.18
C GLY A 115 -8.38 -3.47 1.48
N VAL A 116 -8.05 -2.17 1.39
CA VAL A 116 -7.77 -1.35 2.58
C VAL A 116 -9.03 -1.05 3.37
N SER A 117 -10.16 -0.79 2.72
CA SER A 117 -11.47 -0.67 3.39
C SER A 117 -11.80 -1.92 4.21
N ALA A 118 -11.55 -3.11 3.64
CA ALA A 118 -11.69 -4.37 4.36
C ALA A 118 -10.68 -4.50 5.52
N GLY A 119 -9.44 -4.03 5.33
CA GLY A 119 -8.45 -3.92 6.40
C GLY A 119 -8.94 -3.04 7.55
N PHE A 120 -9.43 -1.84 7.26
CA PHE A 120 -10.03 -0.96 8.28
C PHE A 120 -11.17 -1.65 9.02
N TRP A 121 -12.09 -2.27 8.29
CA TRP A 121 -13.21 -3.02 8.87
C TRP A 121 -12.73 -4.07 9.87
N VAL A 122 -11.70 -4.86 9.54
CA VAL A 122 -11.11 -5.84 10.47
C VAL A 122 -10.46 -5.16 11.67
N SER A 123 -9.59 -4.18 11.43
CA SER A 123 -8.78 -3.53 12.48
C SER A 123 -9.60 -2.72 13.49
N LEU A 124 -10.79 -2.27 13.09
CA LEU A 124 -11.70 -1.47 13.90
C LEU A 124 -12.83 -2.30 14.52
N GLY A 125 -12.81 -3.63 14.40
CA GLY A 125 -13.73 -4.52 15.12
C GLY A 125 -14.97 -4.98 14.35
N GLY A 126 -15.03 -4.81 13.03
CA GLY A 126 -16.02 -5.44 12.16
C GLY A 126 -17.39 -4.77 12.12
N GLY A 127 -17.54 -3.55 12.63
CA GLY A 127 -18.80 -2.80 12.62
C GLY A 127 -19.14 -2.14 11.27
N LEU A 128 -20.41 -1.79 11.09
CA LEU A 128 -20.88 -1.05 9.90
C LEU A 128 -20.27 0.36 9.83
N ASP A 129 -20.10 0.99 10.99
CA ASP A 129 -19.41 2.26 11.18
C ASP A 129 -17.96 2.21 10.67
N ALA A 130 -17.21 1.17 11.02
CA ALA A 130 -15.86 0.94 10.52
C ALA A 130 -15.82 0.76 9.00
N LEU A 131 -16.81 0.05 8.44
CA LEU A 131 -16.91 -0.11 6.99
C LEU A 131 -17.19 1.22 6.30
N VAL A 132 -18.15 2.00 6.78
CA VAL A 132 -18.47 3.33 6.22
C VAL A 132 -17.26 4.24 6.31
N GLN A 133 -16.58 4.27 7.46
CA GLN A 133 -15.36 5.05 7.64
C GLN A 133 -14.28 4.64 6.63
N GLY A 134 -14.02 3.34 6.48
CA GLY A 134 -13.06 2.82 5.50
C GLY A 134 -13.42 3.24 4.08
N VAL A 135 -14.67 3.05 3.66
CA VAL A 135 -15.13 3.43 2.31
C VAL A 135 -14.99 4.93 2.04
N VAL A 136 -15.31 5.78 3.02
CA VAL A 136 -15.19 7.24 2.88
C VAL A 136 -13.72 7.66 2.74
N ILE A 137 -12.84 7.13 3.61
CA ILE A 137 -11.39 7.40 3.54
C ILE A 137 -10.84 6.97 2.18
N GLU A 138 -11.16 5.75 1.78
CA GLU A 138 -10.62 5.14 0.57
C GLU A 138 -11.17 5.79 -0.71
N ALA A 139 -12.41 6.29 -0.71
CA ALA A 139 -12.94 7.07 -1.82
C ALA A 139 -12.13 8.35 -2.07
N VAL A 140 -11.76 9.06 -1.00
CA VAL A 140 -10.90 10.25 -1.07
C VAL A 140 -9.50 9.87 -1.53
N SER A 141 -8.92 8.82 -0.96
CA SER A 141 -7.61 8.29 -1.33
C SER A 141 -7.51 7.93 -2.82
N VAL A 142 -8.52 7.25 -3.36
CA VAL A 142 -8.59 6.91 -4.80
C VAL A 142 -8.72 8.16 -5.65
N ALA A 143 -9.61 9.10 -5.29
CA ALA A 143 -9.78 10.34 -6.06
C ALA A 143 -8.47 11.13 -6.17
N LEU A 144 -7.74 11.27 -5.05
CA LEU A 144 -6.44 11.93 -5.03
C LEU A 144 -5.36 11.12 -5.76
N GLY A 145 -5.34 9.80 -5.58
CA GLY A 145 -4.42 8.91 -6.27
C GLY A 145 -4.59 8.94 -7.80
N ILE A 146 -5.84 9.06 -8.29
CA ILE A 146 -6.14 9.28 -9.70
C ILE A 146 -5.65 10.66 -10.15
N GLY A 147 -5.93 11.71 -9.36
CA GLY A 147 -5.48 13.07 -9.66
C GLY A 147 -3.95 13.16 -9.85
N ILE A 148 -3.19 12.48 -8.99
CA ILE A 148 -1.72 12.40 -9.10
C ILE A 148 -1.28 11.63 -10.35
N GLY A 149 -1.98 10.55 -10.71
CA GLY A 149 -1.54 9.65 -11.79
C GLY A 149 -1.92 10.09 -13.20
N VAL A 150 -2.90 10.99 -13.34
CA VAL A 150 -3.36 11.51 -14.65
C VAL A 150 -2.55 12.74 -15.11
N TRP A 151 -1.86 13.42 -14.19
CA TRP A 151 -1.03 14.60 -14.47
C TRP A 151 0.30 14.22 -15.16
#